data_AF-A0A0N4XE91-F1
#
_entry.id   AF-A0A0N4XE91-F1
#
_cell.length_a   1.000
_cell.length_b   1.000
_cell.length_c   1.000
_cell.angle_alpha   90.00
_cell.angle_beta   90.00
_cell.angle_gamma   90.00
#
_symmetry.space_group_name_H-M   'P 1'
#
loop_
_entity.id
_entity.type
_entity.pdbx_description
1 polymer ?
#
loop_
_entity_poly.entity_id
_entity_poly.type
_entity_poly.pdbx_seq_one_letter_code
_entity_poly.pdbx_strand_id
1 'polypeptide(L)'
;MAMWAIKRSGVYDDIARIHASVASTGSAHSGPAFLPWHREYLKRMELALRSVDATVAIPYWDSTLDSRIPVPKHSVLWSAELLGGGYQRGEVLDGAFARWRLENVSSIKQPAHHEKPKNFQKLRCRLPGKRVIKRHVGRLGRPMSDVDVDAALETTDIHDMLGFTAAKKACPKDRSWKILEYIHGNPHIFVGGEFVAYLHGFQTNS
;
A
#
# COMPACT_ATOMS: atom_id res chain seq x y z
N MET A 1 16.33 13.22 -2.56
CA MET A 1 14.99 12.76 -2.11
C MET A 1 15.11 11.76 -0.97
N ALA A 2 14.41 12.01 0.15
CA ALA A 2 14.42 11.17 1.35
C ALA A 2 13.98 9.71 1.09
N MET A 3 12.97 9.48 0.24
CA MET A 3 12.52 8.14 -0.16
C MET A 3 13.66 7.26 -0.71
N TRP A 4 14.48 7.79 -1.62
CA TRP A 4 15.62 7.05 -2.16
C TRP A 4 16.71 6.78 -1.12
N ALA A 5 16.88 7.66 -0.14
CA ALA A 5 17.84 7.45 0.94
C ALA A 5 17.41 6.29 1.87
N ILE A 6 16.13 6.25 2.28
CA ILE A 6 15.61 5.13 3.08
C ILE A 6 15.51 3.82 2.28
N LYS A 7 15.38 3.91 0.95
CA LYS A 7 15.47 2.74 0.07
C LYS A 7 16.88 2.18 -0.01
N ARG A 8 17.90 3.02 -0.22
CA ARG A 8 19.31 2.58 -0.30
C ARG A 8 19.83 2.00 1.01
N SER A 9 19.35 2.48 2.15
CA SER A 9 19.68 1.92 3.47
C SER A 9 18.93 0.62 3.78
N GLY A 10 17.91 0.26 2.99
CA GLY A 10 17.05 -0.90 3.20
C GLY A 10 15.95 -0.70 4.26
N VAL A 11 15.84 0.49 4.85
CA VAL A 11 14.76 0.84 5.81
C VAL A 11 13.39 0.77 5.15
N TYR A 12 13.26 1.26 3.92
CA TYR A 12 12.01 1.15 3.15
C TYR A 12 11.55 -0.31 3.02
N ASP A 13 12.50 -1.21 2.70
CA ASP A 13 12.18 -2.61 2.45
C ASP A 13 11.79 -3.35 3.74
N ASP A 14 12.36 -2.98 4.89
CA ASP A 14 11.90 -3.50 6.18
C ASP A 14 10.47 -3.07 6.48
N ILE A 15 10.13 -1.79 6.28
CA ILE A 15 8.79 -1.27 6.50
C ILE A 15 7.79 -1.96 5.54
N ALA A 16 8.12 -2.04 4.24
CA ALA A 16 7.29 -2.70 3.25
C ALA A 16 7.04 -4.19 3.59
N ARG A 17 8.04 -4.89 4.14
CA ARG A 17 7.91 -6.29 4.56
C ARG A 17 6.95 -6.46 5.73
N ILE A 18 6.93 -5.54 6.67
CA ILE A 18 5.96 -5.58 7.78
C ILE A 18 4.56 -5.65 7.20
N HIS A 19 4.18 -4.73 6.31
CA HIS A 19 2.88 -4.74 5.62
C HIS A 19 2.64 -6.05 4.87
N ALA A 20 3.62 -6.48 4.05
CA ALA A 20 3.54 -7.71 3.28
C ALA A 20 3.29 -8.97 4.13
N SER A 21 3.86 -9.02 5.34
CA SER A 21 3.80 -10.17 6.25
C SER A 21 2.53 -10.24 7.08
N VAL A 22 1.88 -9.09 7.37
CA VAL A 22 0.67 -9.05 8.21
C VAL A 22 -0.61 -8.83 7.41
N ALA A 23 -0.50 -8.49 6.13
CA ALA A 23 -1.65 -8.39 5.23
C ALA A 23 -2.41 -9.74 5.10
N SER A 24 -1.74 -10.87 5.31
CA SER A 24 -2.34 -12.21 5.26
C SER A 24 -2.81 -12.75 6.62
N THR A 25 -2.51 -12.08 7.74
CA THR A 25 -2.80 -12.58 9.10
C THR A 25 -3.93 -11.82 9.81
N GLY A 26 -4.63 -10.92 9.11
CA GLY A 26 -5.81 -10.21 9.64
C GLY A 26 -5.51 -9.10 10.66
N SER A 27 -4.22 -8.80 10.93
CA SER A 27 -3.84 -7.78 11.91
C SER A 27 -3.83 -6.36 11.33
N ALA A 28 -3.54 -6.22 10.03
CA ALA A 28 -3.57 -4.95 9.30
C ALA A 28 -4.85 -4.77 8.47
N HIS A 29 -5.51 -5.87 8.14
CA HIS A 29 -6.62 -5.97 7.18
C HIS A 29 -7.69 -6.88 7.74
N SER A 30 -8.91 -6.79 7.21
CA SER A 30 -10.04 -7.64 7.56
C SER A 30 -10.41 -7.59 9.02
N GLY A 31 -10.43 -6.42 9.64
CA GLY A 31 -10.86 -6.27 11.02
C GLY A 31 -10.70 -4.86 11.59
N PRO A 32 -11.09 -4.66 12.86
CA PRO A 32 -11.15 -3.33 13.47
C PRO A 32 -9.78 -2.67 13.67
N ALA A 33 -8.69 -3.44 13.56
CA ALA A 33 -7.34 -2.91 13.62
C ALA A 33 -6.91 -2.18 12.33
N PHE A 34 -7.69 -2.26 11.24
CA PHE A 34 -7.34 -1.66 9.94
C PHE A 34 -6.89 -0.20 10.04
N LEU A 35 -7.71 0.68 10.61
CA LEU A 35 -7.38 2.10 10.74
C LEU A 35 -6.19 2.39 11.69
N PRO A 36 -6.18 1.92 12.95
CA PRO A 36 -5.08 2.23 13.87
C PRO A 36 -3.75 1.60 13.42
N TRP A 37 -3.77 0.42 12.80
CA TRP A 37 -2.56 -0.22 12.29
C TRP A 37 -1.94 0.58 11.14
N HIS A 38 -2.76 1.01 10.16
CA HIS A 38 -2.27 1.83 9.04
C HIS A 38 -1.80 3.22 9.49
N ARG A 39 -2.43 3.81 10.51
CA ARG A 39 -1.97 5.07 11.12
C ARG A 39 -0.57 4.94 11.71
N GLU A 40 -0.31 3.89 12.49
CA GLU A 40 1.02 3.63 13.04
C GLU A 40 2.04 3.27 11.94
N TYR A 41 1.62 2.54 10.92
CA TYR A 41 2.45 2.21 9.76
C TYR A 41 2.93 3.48 9.03
N LEU A 42 2.02 4.41 8.72
CA LEU A 42 2.36 5.69 8.11
C LEU A 42 3.26 6.54 9.02
N LYS A 43 3.00 6.56 10.34
CA LYS A 43 3.86 7.25 11.31
C LYS A 43 5.30 6.73 11.28
N ARG A 44 5.51 5.42 11.20
CA ARG A 44 6.86 4.83 11.09
C ARG A 44 7.55 5.21 9.79
N MET A 45 6.81 5.26 8.69
CA MET A 45 7.32 5.71 7.40
C MET A 45 7.73 7.19 7.45
N GLU A 46 6.92 8.05 8.05
CA GLU A 46 7.22 9.48 8.20
C GLU A 46 8.45 9.71 9.08
N LEU A 47 8.56 9.00 10.21
CA LEU A 47 9.75 9.06 11.07
C LEU A 47 11.03 8.62 10.34
N ALA A 48 10.95 7.59 9.49
CA ALA A 48 12.09 7.17 8.67
C ALA A 48 12.48 8.22 7.61
N LEU A 49 11.50 8.92 7.04
CA LEU A 49 11.79 10.04 6.12
C LEU A 49 12.42 11.22 6.88
N ARG A 50 11.87 11.55 8.05
CA ARG A 50 12.35 12.65 8.91
C ARG A 50 13.74 12.40 9.50
N SER A 51 14.16 11.14 9.62
CA SER A 51 15.56 10.84 9.98
C SER A 51 16.55 11.17 8.87
N VAL A 52 16.08 11.37 7.63
CA VAL A 52 16.89 11.86 6.51
C VAL A 52 16.72 13.38 6.33
N ASP A 53 15.48 13.86 6.41
CA ASP A 53 15.15 15.28 6.28
C ASP A 53 13.94 15.62 7.16
N ALA A 54 14.20 16.34 8.26
CA ALA A 54 13.21 16.64 9.29
C ALA A 54 12.05 17.53 8.81
N THR A 55 12.15 18.15 7.62
CA THR A 55 11.10 19.00 7.05
C THR A 55 10.06 18.21 6.25
N VAL A 56 10.35 16.95 5.92
CA VAL A 56 9.44 16.10 5.14
C VAL A 56 8.23 15.69 5.97
N ALA A 57 7.07 15.72 5.32
CA ALA A 57 5.83 15.10 5.77
C ALA A 57 5.30 14.17 4.68
N ILE A 58 4.52 13.15 5.06
CA ILE A 58 3.86 12.29 4.08
C ILE A 58 2.67 13.03 3.46
N PRO A 59 2.64 13.25 2.13
CA PRO A 59 1.46 13.82 1.48
C PRO A 59 0.32 12.80 1.45
N TYR A 60 -0.91 13.30 1.41
CA TYR A 60 -2.08 12.47 1.09
C TYR A 60 -2.47 12.64 -0.38
N TRP A 61 -3.06 11.60 -0.95
CA TRP A 61 -3.71 11.66 -2.27
C TRP A 61 -5.21 11.67 -2.08
N ASP A 62 -5.83 12.80 -2.37
CA ASP A 62 -7.29 12.88 -2.46
C ASP A 62 -7.76 12.32 -3.81
N SER A 63 -8.02 11.02 -3.82
CA SER A 63 -8.45 10.33 -5.05
C SER A 63 -9.85 10.74 -5.51
N THR A 64 -10.64 11.43 -4.65
CA THR A 64 -11.96 11.95 -5.04
C THR A 64 -11.85 13.03 -6.10
N LEU A 65 -10.81 13.88 -6.04
CA LEU A 65 -10.55 14.88 -7.07
C LEU A 65 -10.20 14.25 -8.42
N ASP A 66 -9.41 13.17 -8.41
CA ASP A 66 -9.08 12.43 -9.62
C ASP A 66 -10.30 11.71 -10.22
N SER A 67 -11.27 11.31 -9.38
CA SER A 67 -12.52 10.71 -9.85
C SER A 67 -13.38 11.65 -10.70
N ARG A 68 -13.20 12.97 -10.53
CA ARG A 68 -13.93 14.01 -11.27
C ARG A 68 -13.28 14.35 -12.62
N ILE A 69 -12.09 13.80 -12.90
CA ILE A 69 -11.42 13.96 -14.19
C ILE A 69 -12.11 13.04 -15.21
N PRO A 70 -12.39 13.49 -16.46
CA PRO A 70 -13.05 12.65 -17.47
C PRO A 70 -12.36 11.31 -17.72
N VAL A 71 -11.04 11.28 -17.57
CA VAL A 71 -10.22 10.06 -17.64
C VAL A 71 -9.25 10.08 -16.45
N PRO A 72 -9.59 9.45 -15.31
CA PRO A 72 -8.82 9.57 -14.07
C PRO A 72 -7.35 9.16 -14.16
N LYS A 73 -7.02 8.22 -15.07
CA LYS A 73 -5.62 7.81 -15.32
C LYS A 73 -4.75 8.92 -15.93
N HIS A 74 -5.34 10.04 -16.37
CA HIS A 74 -4.63 11.22 -16.88
C HIS A 74 -4.31 12.24 -15.77
N SER A 75 -4.58 11.92 -14.50
CA SER A 75 -4.13 12.77 -13.38
C SER A 75 -2.62 13.03 -13.48
N VAL A 76 -2.22 14.27 -13.18
CA VAL A 76 -0.80 14.69 -13.14
C VAL A 76 0.00 13.85 -12.15
N LEU A 77 -0.64 13.21 -11.17
CA LEU A 77 -0.01 12.30 -10.23
C LEU A 77 0.84 11.21 -10.94
N TRP A 78 0.40 10.77 -12.13
CA TRP A 78 1.04 9.71 -12.92
C TRP A 78 2.00 10.24 -13.99
N SER A 79 2.34 11.53 -13.97
CA SER A 79 3.28 12.13 -14.92
C SER A 79 4.74 11.95 -14.48
N ALA A 80 5.66 12.28 -15.38
CA ALA A 80 7.10 12.24 -15.15
C ALA A 80 7.59 13.28 -14.11
N GLU A 81 6.79 14.32 -13.84
CA GLU A 81 7.08 15.34 -12.82
C GLU A 81 6.79 14.83 -11.40
N LEU A 82 5.84 13.90 -11.25
CA LEU A 82 5.40 13.38 -9.95
C LEU A 82 5.76 11.90 -9.79
N LEU A 83 4.79 10.99 -9.67
CA LEU A 83 5.05 9.62 -9.24
C LEU A 83 5.55 8.72 -10.38
N GLY A 84 5.37 9.12 -11.64
CA GLY A 84 5.62 8.30 -12.84
C GLY A 84 4.46 7.38 -13.20
N GLY A 85 4.32 7.10 -14.49
CA GLY A 85 3.26 6.27 -15.04
C GLY A 85 3.68 4.80 -15.20
N GLY A 86 2.78 3.99 -15.76
CA GLY A 86 3.11 2.65 -16.26
C GLY A 86 3.28 2.67 -17.77
N TYR A 87 4.44 2.23 -18.29
CA TYR A 87 4.68 2.11 -19.73
C TYR A 87 4.08 0.79 -20.30
N GLN A 88 4.45 0.39 -21.52
CA GLN A 88 3.88 -0.74 -22.27
C GLN A 88 3.59 -2.01 -21.43
N ARG A 89 4.51 -2.40 -20.53
CA ARG A 89 4.38 -3.59 -19.65
C ARG A 89 4.05 -3.26 -18.19
N GLY A 90 3.61 -2.02 -17.95
CA GLY A 90 3.34 -1.42 -16.65
C GLY A 90 4.56 -0.88 -15.92
N GLU A 91 5.78 -1.11 -16.40
CA GLU A 91 7.01 -0.69 -15.71
C GLU A 91 7.06 0.83 -15.51
N VAL A 92 7.44 1.25 -14.31
CA VAL A 92 7.61 2.67 -13.97
C VAL A 92 9.03 3.09 -14.34
N LEU A 93 9.15 3.84 -15.44
CA LEU A 93 10.44 4.23 -16.03
C LEU A 93 10.71 5.74 -15.96
N ASP A 94 9.76 6.53 -15.48
CA ASP A 94 9.80 7.97 -15.29
C ASP A 94 9.35 8.36 -13.86
N GLY A 95 9.27 9.66 -13.59
CA GLY A 95 8.85 10.17 -12.28
C GLY A 95 9.92 10.05 -11.19
N ALA A 96 9.56 10.52 -10.00
CA ALA A 96 10.39 10.46 -8.81
C ALA A 96 10.77 9.02 -8.40
N PHE A 97 10.02 8.01 -8.88
CA PHE A 97 10.21 6.59 -8.58
C PHE A 97 10.63 5.76 -9.80
N ALA A 98 11.13 6.41 -10.86
CA ALA A 98 11.68 5.73 -12.03
C ALA A 98 12.64 4.61 -11.63
N ARG A 99 12.42 3.41 -12.16
CA ARG A 99 13.31 2.24 -11.96
C ARG A 99 13.45 1.83 -10.49
N TRP A 100 12.48 2.16 -9.63
CA TRP A 100 12.44 1.65 -8.26
C TRP A 100 12.37 0.12 -8.25
N ARG A 101 13.33 -0.53 -7.62
CA ARG A 101 13.47 -1.99 -7.61
C ARG A 101 12.87 -2.62 -6.36
N LEU A 102 12.14 -3.72 -6.55
CA LEU A 102 11.62 -4.52 -5.45
C LEU A 102 12.76 -5.18 -4.67
N GLU A 103 12.54 -5.52 -3.40
CA GLU A 103 13.51 -6.31 -2.64
C GLU A 103 13.64 -7.74 -3.22
N ASN A 104 14.85 -8.31 -3.23
CA ASN A 104 15.04 -9.70 -3.61
C ASN A 104 14.77 -10.64 -2.42
N VAL A 105 13.50 -11.04 -2.24
CA VAL A 105 13.07 -11.84 -1.07
C VAL A 105 13.75 -13.22 -1.01
N SER A 106 14.22 -13.77 -2.13
CA SER A 106 14.95 -15.05 -2.18
C SER A 106 16.35 -15.02 -1.57
N SER A 107 16.90 -13.84 -1.26
CA SER A 107 18.20 -13.69 -0.59
C SER A 107 18.11 -13.54 0.94
N ILE A 108 16.91 -13.61 1.50
CA ILE A 108 16.67 -13.41 2.93
C ILE A 108 16.61 -14.76 3.63
N LYS A 109 17.73 -15.22 4.20
CA LYS A 109 17.68 -16.23 5.26
C LYS A 109 17.13 -15.56 6.51
N GLN A 110 15.91 -15.92 6.94
CA GLN A 110 15.45 -15.54 8.27
C GLN A 110 16.40 -16.19 9.30
N PRO A 111 16.95 -15.44 10.26
CA PRO A 111 17.61 -16.08 11.40
C PRO A 111 16.56 -16.88 12.16
N ALA A 112 16.90 -18.12 12.53
CA ALA A 112 16.04 -18.95 13.37
C ALA A 112 15.72 -18.19 14.68
N HIS A 113 14.51 -18.40 15.23
CA HIS A 113 13.94 -17.70 16.38
C HIS A 113 14.75 -17.75 17.70
N HIS A 114 15.96 -18.30 17.72
CA HIS A 114 16.76 -18.56 18.92
C HIS A 114 18.25 -18.15 18.86
N GLU A 115 18.70 -17.42 17.84
CA GLU A 115 20.06 -16.86 17.85
C GLU A 115 20.06 -15.36 18.16
N LYS A 116 20.54 -15.00 19.36
CA LYS A 116 20.93 -13.61 19.65
C LYS A 116 22.09 -13.25 18.70
N PRO A 117 21.97 -12.20 17.86
CA PRO A 117 23.03 -11.84 16.95
C PRO A 117 24.25 -11.33 17.75
N LYS A 118 25.34 -12.09 17.72
CA LYS A 118 26.58 -11.80 18.45
C LYS A 118 27.43 -10.69 17.83
N ASN A 119 26.97 -9.98 16.80
CA ASN A 119 27.67 -8.82 16.23
C ASN A 119 26.70 -7.95 15.43
N PHE A 120 26.38 -6.77 15.94
CA PHE A 120 25.45 -5.81 15.33
C PHE A 120 25.95 -5.18 14.01
N GLN A 121 27.19 -5.46 13.58
CA GLN A 121 27.86 -4.71 12.53
C GLN A 121 28.00 -5.45 11.19
N LYS A 122 27.41 -6.64 11.04
CA LYS A 122 27.57 -7.45 9.83
C LYS A 122 26.24 -8.04 9.36
N LEU A 123 25.40 -7.23 8.71
CA LEU A 123 24.56 -7.60 7.55
C LEU A 123 23.52 -6.51 7.28
N ARG A 124 23.56 -5.92 6.08
CA ARG A 124 22.39 -5.70 5.19
C ARG A 124 22.79 -4.87 3.97
N CYS A 125 23.84 -5.28 3.25
CA CYS A 125 23.88 -5.00 1.81
C CYS A 125 22.77 -5.82 1.16
N ARG A 126 21.53 -5.32 1.19
CA ARG A 126 20.40 -5.94 0.52
C ARG A 126 20.51 -5.66 -0.96
N LEU A 127 20.63 -6.72 -1.76
CA LEU A 127 20.70 -6.59 -3.19
C LEU A 127 19.34 -6.16 -3.72
N PRO A 128 19.26 -5.08 -4.51
CA PRO A 128 18.01 -4.71 -5.16
C PRO A 128 17.56 -5.88 -6.04
N GLY A 129 16.28 -6.23 -5.95
CA GLY A 129 15.66 -7.23 -6.79
C GLY A 129 15.76 -6.87 -8.27
N LYS A 130 15.67 -7.91 -9.11
CA LYS A 130 15.89 -7.76 -10.55
C LYS A 130 14.75 -7.01 -11.27
N ARG A 131 13.59 -6.87 -10.63
CA ARG A 131 12.39 -6.27 -11.22
C ARG A 131 12.13 -4.86 -10.69
N VAL A 132 11.76 -3.96 -11.60
CA VAL A 132 11.23 -2.64 -11.27
C VAL A 132 9.74 -2.74 -10.91
N ILE A 133 9.25 -1.76 -10.14
CA ILE A 133 7.82 -1.64 -9.88
C ILE A 133 7.04 -1.39 -11.17
N LYS A 134 5.78 -1.78 -11.13
CA LYS A 134 4.80 -1.67 -12.20
C LYS A 134 3.54 -0.98 -11.69
N ARG A 135 2.87 -0.31 -12.61
CA ARG A 135 1.53 0.27 -12.47
C ARG A 135 0.71 -0.06 -13.72
N HIS A 136 -0.58 -0.26 -13.54
CA HIS A 136 -1.54 -0.44 -14.62
C HIS A 136 -2.71 0.51 -14.40
N VAL A 137 -2.39 1.80 -14.30
CA VAL A 137 -3.32 2.85 -13.84
C VAL A 137 -4.59 2.87 -14.69
N GLY A 138 -5.74 2.74 -14.04
CA GLY A 138 -7.06 2.76 -14.67
C GLY A 138 -7.36 1.56 -15.57
N ARG A 139 -6.58 0.47 -15.47
CA ARG A 139 -6.90 -0.80 -16.16
C ARG A 139 -8.09 -1.51 -15.51
N LEU A 140 -8.17 -1.46 -14.18
CA LEU A 140 -9.23 -2.02 -13.34
C LEU A 140 -9.50 -1.03 -12.20
N GLY A 141 -10.60 -1.21 -11.47
CA GLY A 141 -10.92 -0.36 -10.32
C GLY A 141 -11.17 1.10 -10.67
N ARG A 142 -11.26 1.94 -9.64
CA ARG A 142 -11.49 3.39 -9.76
C ARG A 142 -10.92 4.14 -8.55
N PRO A 143 -10.65 5.45 -8.66
CA PRO A 143 -10.45 6.29 -7.47
C PRO A 143 -11.69 6.28 -6.57
N MET A 144 -11.53 6.71 -5.30
CA MET A 144 -12.70 6.99 -4.45
C MET A 144 -13.53 8.10 -5.07
N SER A 145 -14.85 8.08 -4.89
CA SER A 145 -15.76 9.15 -5.31
C SER A 145 -16.40 9.81 -4.10
N ASP A 146 -17.12 10.92 -4.33
CA ASP A 146 -17.88 11.61 -3.28
C ASP A 146 -18.89 10.66 -2.60
N VAL A 147 -19.52 9.77 -3.37
CA VAL A 147 -20.44 8.73 -2.86
C VAL A 147 -19.77 7.80 -1.85
N ASP A 148 -18.49 7.46 -2.06
CA ASP A 148 -17.77 6.61 -1.11
C ASP A 148 -17.48 7.35 0.21
N VAL A 149 -17.19 8.65 0.11
CA VAL A 149 -16.95 9.51 1.28
C VAL A 149 -18.24 9.70 2.07
N ASP A 150 -19.34 10.02 1.39
CA ASP A 150 -20.65 10.19 2.01
C ASP A 150 -21.09 8.89 2.70
N ALA A 151 -20.91 7.74 2.03
CA ALA A 151 -21.20 6.44 2.63
C ALA A 151 -20.40 6.20 3.93
N ALA A 152 -19.15 6.62 4.00
CA ALA A 152 -18.33 6.50 5.20
C ALA A 152 -18.77 7.47 6.32
N LEU A 153 -19.11 8.72 5.98
CA LEU A 153 -19.51 9.75 6.94
C LEU A 153 -20.92 9.53 7.51
N GLU A 154 -21.82 8.98 6.72
CA GLU A 154 -23.20 8.66 7.12
C GLU A 154 -23.29 7.35 7.92
N THR A 155 -22.23 6.55 7.96
CA THR A 155 -22.23 5.27 8.68
C THR A 155 -22.16 5.52 10.19
N THR A 156 -23.23 5.14 10.90
CA THR A 156 -23.35 5.29 12.36
C THR A 156 -23.14 3.98 13.13
N ASP A 157 -23.28 2.82 12.48
CA ASP A 157 -22.94 1.52 13.08
C ASP A 157 -21.44 1.24 12.91
N ILE A 158 -20.74 1.12 14.04
CA ILE A 158 -19.30 0.79 14.08
C ILE A 158 -19.00 -0.55 13.39
N HIS A 159 -19.94 -1.48 13.35
CA HIS A 159 -19.78 -2.77 12.67
C HIS A 159 -19.81 -2.64 11.14
N ASP A 160 -20.52 -1.63 10.61
CA ASP A 160 -20.54 -1.34 9.18
C ASP A 160 -19.34 -0.49 8.77
N MET A 161 -18.68 0.18 9.72
CA MET A 161 -17.44 0.94 9.49
C MET A 161 -16.19 0.06 9.61
N LEU A 162 -16.11 -0.77 10.66
CA LEU A 162 -14.95 -1.57 11.06
C LEU A 162 -15.18 -3.08 10.92
N GLY A 163 -16.12 -3.47 10.06
CA GLY A 163 -16.52 -4.85 9.84
C GLY A 163 -15.40 -5.75 9.34
N PHE A 164 -15.55 -7.06 9.58
CA PHE A 164 -14.57 -8.07 9.17
C PHE A 164 -14.78 -8.43 7.68
N THR A 165 -13.95 -7.86 6.80
CA THR A 165 -14.12 -7.99 5.33
C THR A 165 -13.81 -9.38 4.74
N ALA A 166 -13.14 -10.24 5.51
CA ALA A 166 -12.85 -11.64 5.12
C ALA A 166 -13.78 -12.66 5.80
N ALA A 167 -14.99 -12.24 6.20
CA ALA A 167 -15.88 -13.08 6.99
C ALA A 167 -16.25 -14.37 6.26
N LYS A 168 -16.21 -15.51 6.98
CA LYS A 168 -16.65 -16.81 6.44
C LYS A 168 -18.12 -16.72 6.01
N LYS A 169 -18.52 -17.50 5.01
CA LYS A 169 -19.90 -17.53 4.48
C LYS A 169 -20.98 -17.79 5.54
N ALA A 170 -20.61 -18.43 6.66
CA ALA A 170 -21.51 -18.71 7.79
C ALA A 170 -21.60 -17.56 8.83
N CYS A 171 -20.98 -16.41 8.58
CA CYS A 171 -21.06 -15.28 9.51
C CYS A 171 -22.47 -14.67 9.45
N PRO A 172 -23.16 -14.50 10.61
CA PRO A 172 -24.54 -14.00 10.64
C PRO A 172 -24.72 -12.54 10.21
N LYS A 173 -23.64 -11.75 10.16
CA LYS A 173 -23.68 -10.33 9.78
C LYS A 173 -23.42 -10.20 8.27
N ASP A 174 -24.31 -9.48 7.61
CA ASP A 174 -24.18 -9.15 6.19
C ASP A 174 -22.95 -8.28 5.93
N ARG A 175 -22.36 -8.47 4.75
CA ARG A 175 -21.23 -7.67 4.29
C ARG A 175 -21.77 -6.32 3.81
N SER A 176 -21.47 -5.25 4.56
CA SER A 176 -21.78 -3.89 4.15
C SER A 176 -20.70 -3.35 3.21
N TRP A 177 -21.10 -2.82 2.05
CA TRP A 177 -20.19 -2.13 1.13
C TRP A 177 -19.65 -0.81 1.70
N LYS A 178 -20.23 -0.34 2.81
CA LYS A 178 -19.80 0.88 3.53
C LYS A 178 -18.55 0.66 4.40
N ILE A 179 -18.09 -0.59 4.54
CA ILE A 179 -16.86 -0.89 5.28
C ILE A 179 -15.68 -0.17 4.61
N LEU A 180 -14.97 0.64 5.39
CA LEU A 180 -13.89 1.51 4.90
C LEU A 180 -12.80 0.76 4.15
N GLU A 181 -12.51 -0.48 4.54
CA GLU A 181 -11.52 -1.32 3.87
C GLU A 181 -11.92 -1.67 2.43
N TYR A 182 -13.22 -1.84 2.13
CA TYR A 182 -13.70 -2.06 0.76
C TYR A 182 -13.58 -0.79 -0.09
N ILE A 183 -13.92 0.37 0.48
CA ILE A 183 -13.75 1.68 -0.17
C ILE A 183 -12.28 1.91 -0.51
N HIS A 184 -11.39 1.66 0.46
CA HIS A 184 -9.94 1.72 0.32
C HIS A 184 -9.38 0.81 -0.79
N GLY A 185 -9.99 -0.37 -0.99
CA GLY A 185 -9.53 -1.34 -1.99
C GLY A 185 -9.62 -0.85 -3.44
N ASN A 186 -10.56 0.05 -3.76
CA ASN A 186 -10.78 0.52 -5.14
C ASN A 186 -9.58 1.31 -5.70
N PRO A 187 -9.05 2.35 -5.03
CA PRO A 187 -7.82 3.01 -5.44
C PRO A 187 -6.64 2.06 -5.57
N HIS A 188 -6.57 1.02 -4.72
CA HIS A 188 -5.50 0.03 -4.82
C HIS A 188 -5.53 -0.68 -6.18
N ILE A 189 -6.70 -1.19 -6.57
CA ILE A 189 -6.97 -1.85 -7.85
C ILE A 189 -6.74 -0.88 -9.02
N PHE A 190 -7.13 0.39 -8.84
CA PHE A 190 -6.94 1.45 -9.82
C PHE A 190 -5.48 1.67 -10.20
N VAL A 191 -4.56 1.69 -9.24
CA VAL A 191 -3.13 1.86 -9.51
C VAL A 191 -2.56 0.64 -10.23
N GLY A 192 -3.01 -0.56 -9.88
CA GLY A 192 -2.53 -1.79 -10.51
C GLY A 192 -1.10 -2.17 -10.10
N GLY A 193 -0.57 -3.22 -10.74
CA GLY A 193 0.81 -3.68 -10.52
C GLY A 193 1.04 -4.16 -9.09
N GLU A 194 2.17 -3.79 -8.48
CA GLU A 194 2.51 -4.21 -7.11
C GLU A 194 1.60 -3.61 -6.04
N PHE A 195 0.78 -2.62 -6.39
CA PHE A 195 -0.19 -2.00 -5.48
C PHE A 195 -1.43 -2.89 -5.25
N VAL A 196 -1.64 -3.92 -6.09
CA VAL A 196 -2.80 -4.84 -6.07
C VAL A 196 -2.49 -6.22 -5.51
N ALA A 197 -1.21 -6.55 -5.30
CA ALA A 197 -0.74 -7.91 -4.99
C ALA A 197 -1.41 -8.59 -3.76
N TYR A 198 -2.18 -7.85 -2.96
CA TYR A 198 -2.88 -8.33 -1.77
C TYR A 198 -4.41 -8.40 -1.89
N LEU A 199 -5.03 -7.93 -2.97
CA LEU A 199 -6.49 -7.87 -3.10
C LEU A 199 -7.11 -9.06 -3.86
N HIS A 200 -6.31 -9.93 -4.47
CA HIS A 200 -6.81 -11.10 -5.23
C HIS A 200 -7.54 -12.15 -4.36
N GLY A 201 -7.47 -12.05 -3.03
CA GLY A 201 -8.29 -12.88 -2.13
C GLY A 201 -9.75 -12.42 -1.96
N PHE A 202 -10.09 -11.20 -2.39
CA PHE A 202 -11.44 -10.63 -2.18
C PHE A 202 -12.37 -10.80 -3.38
N GLN A 203 -11.86 -11.12 -4.58
CA GLN A 203 -12.66 -11.15 -5.82
C GLN A 203 -13.06 -12.55 -6.32
N THR A 204 -12.65 -13.65 -5.69
CA THR A 204 -12.96 -15.01 -6.20
C THR A 204 -14.16 -15.68 -5.51
N ASN A 205 -15.05 -14.90 -4.86
CA ASN A 205 -16.25 -15.45 -4.21
C ASN A 205 -17.49 -14.57 -4.46
N SER A 206 -17.64 -14.08 -5.68
CA SER A 206 -18.95 -13.81 -6.29
C SER A 206 -19.43 -15.06 -6.99
#